data_AF-A0A954IEF5-F1
#
_entry.id   AF-A0A954IEF5-F1
#
_cell.length_a   1.000
_cell.length_b   1.000
_cell.length_c   1.000
_cell.angle_alpha   90.00
_cell.angle_beta   90.00
_cell.angle_gamma   90.00
#
_symmetry.space_group_name_H-M   'P 1'
#
loop_
_entity.id
_entity.type
_entity.pdbx_description
1 polymer ?
#
loop_
_entity_poly.entity_id
_entity_poly.type
_entity_poly.pdbx_seq_one_letter_code
_entity_poly.pdbx_strand_id
1 'polypeptide(L)'
;MNCTDIPLLRTASSGLTMMLMLLLLTSLPVVGEDPPTMTHGPMLGMPSSEAMKIWARTSRPTTFTVRYGPSENELSSTSAAAQTSLEHDNTGSVLLHSLQPATTYYYQVFVGDYPQGGVSHFRTLPSVETFRNEEYNPRGLYNFRFELGSCANQNPMHGIGHALPTYQTMLRELSGNIDFSIMNGDWLYEELRDTSPTAWSVANGLNADEIPRVVQQMPSIVGVWENYRLYMQRGIPLAEWHRRVPGMFTFDDHELVNDIWGAGSAGRRHRRSVFRDIGTQAWYDYLGWANPTAFNHSLHFGRAELTAGSDLLKDPDADFSKLSLSEMSNLHVHWGKPTAGVNEIELDDDSGDPNSRVYDIVEVVDRHTLRLHMPAAVTGSSAYSIGRRNFGSIRVSNCHFFLLDTRSHRQMHDVREPAKPGLTMLGDAQREWLLREMKTSDADFFFVVSSVPFTIPHSGAGGFEFDEQNKEEAWVVFLDEREKLIREWDKLNKPVFVMTGDLHNSFAIRITDRVWEFCCGPHNSVNHVPKLDEADRPATGLFTSGPREVDIRWSSYILPDLPRLQRLYPYYCVVQVNNTFNMPPKLGGQRAVAYPHPQVIFQYFEGRTGKLAYSETISLPRTAQGVRP
;
A
#
# COMPACT_ATOMS: atom_id res chain seq x y z
N MET A 1 -63.73 -65.18 -21.75
CA MET A 1 -63.96 -66.64 -21.80
C MET A 1 -62.70 -67.32 -21.28
N ASN A 2 -62.89 -68.06 -20.17
CA ASN A 2 -62.06 -69.09 -19.53
C ASN A 2 -60.57 -68.78 -19.28
N CYS A 3 -60.18 -68.48 -18.03
CA CYS A 3 -59.98 -69.40 -16.88
C CYS A 3 -58.54 -69.96 -16.87
N THR A 4 -57.71 -69.49 -15.92
CA THR A 4 -57.18 -70.24 -14.74
C THR A 4 -55.91 -71.03 -15.15
N ASP A 5 -54.82 -71.14 -14.39
CA ASP A 5 -54.66 -71.54 -13.00
C ASP A 5 -53.28 -71.15 -12.44
N ILE A 6 -53.24 -70.89 -11.14
CA ILE A 6 -52.07 -70.94 -10.23
C ILE A 6 -52.11 -72.35 -9.61
N PRO A 7 -51.00 -73.10 -9.37
CA PRO A 7 -50.40 -73.07 -8.02
C PRO A 7 -48.94 -73.58 -7.78
N LEU A 8 -48.46 -73.16 -6.59
CA LEU A 8 -47.75 -73.93 -5.56
C LEU A 8 -46.21 -74.12 -5.57
N LEU A 9 -45.68 -73.89 -4.36
CA LEU A 9 -44.33 -74.09 -3.83
C LEU A 9 -43.71 -75.46 -4.16
N ARG A 10 -42.36 -75.50 -4.25
CA ARG A 10 -41.51 -76.43 -3.47
C ARG A 10 -40.02 -76.08 -3.54
N THR A 11 -39.38 -76.48 -2.45
CA THR A 11 -37.99 -76.36 -2.00
C THR A 11 -36.96 -77.18 -2.80
N ALA A 12 -35.69 -76.73 -2.70
CA ALA A 12 -34.46 -77.52 -2.47
C ALA A 12 -33.34 -77.47 -3.54
N SER A 13 -32.20 -76.94 -3.07
CA SER A 13 -30.82 -77.43 -3.20
C SER A 13 -30.13 -77.59 -4.58
N SER A 14 -29.03 -76.84 -4.67
CA SER A 14 -27.69 -77.20 -5.18
C SER A 14 -27.51 -77.56 -6.65
N GLY A 15 -26.80 -76.67 -7.36
CA GLY A 15 -26.22 -76.92 -8.68
C GLY A 15 -25.29 -75.78 -9.10
N LEU A 16 -24.02 -75.89 -8.71
CA LEU A 16 -22.92 -75.00 -9.05
C LEU A 16 -22.84 -74.85 -10.59
N THR A 17 -23.11 -73.66 -11.14
CA THR A 17 -22.80 -73.32 -12.53
C THR A 17 -21.99 -72.04 -12.55
N MET A 18 -20.71 -72.17 -12.89
CA MET A 18 -19.72 -71.11 -12.93
C MET A 18 -20.05 -70.13 -14.06
N MET A 19 -20.68 -69.01 -13.74
CA MET A 19 -20.96 -67.93 -14.67
C MET A 19 -19.78 -66.95 -14.65
N LEU A 20 -19.02 -66.95 -15.74
CA LEU A 20 -17.89 -66.03 -15.97
C LEU A 20 -18.45 -64.61 -16.09
N MET A 21 -18.40 -63.84 -15.00
CA MET A 21 -18.84 -62.45 -14.96
C MET A 21 -17.74 -61.58 -15.57
N LEU A 22 -17.97 -61.12 -16.80
CA LEU A 22 -17.12 -60.11 -17.46
C LEU A 22 -17.30 -58.80 -16.69
N LEU A 23 -16.41 -58.51 -15.75
CA LEU A 23 -16.31 -57.22 -15.08
C LEU A 23 -15.80 -56.19 -16.11
N LEU A 24 -16.72 -55.50 -16.79
CA LEU A 24 -16.44 -54.19 -17.36
C LEU A 24 -16.17 -53.23 -16.20
N LEU A 25 -14.90 -53.10 -15.83
CA LEU A 25 -14.39 -51.97 -15.05
C LEU A 25 -14.60 -50.71 -15.91
N THR A 26 -15.72 -50.03 -15.69
CA THR A 26 -15.86 -48.65 -16.11
C THR A 26 -14.90 -47.84 -15.24
N SER A 27 -13.77 -47.45 -15.80
CA SER A 27 -12.92 -46.43 -15.20
C SER A 27 -13.73 -45.15 -15.17
N LEU A 28 -14.33 -44.85 -14.02
CA LEU A 28 -14.75 -43.49 -13.69
C LEU A 28 -13.52 -42.60 -13.95
N PRO A 29 -13.62 -41.52 -14.74
CA PRO A 29 -12.52 -40.60 -14.87
C PRO A 29 -12.19 -40.12 -13.45
N VAL A 30 -10.95 -40.38 -13.03
CA VAL A 30 -10.36 -39.60 -11.95
C VAL A 30 -10.44 -38.17 -12.45
N VAL A 31 -11.37 -37.40 -11.91
CA VAL A 31 -11.37 -35.94 -12.09
C VAL A 31 -10.08 -35.51 -11.41
N GLY A 32 -9.01 -35.38 -12.18
CA GLY A 32 -7.77 -34.81 -11.70
C GLY A 32 -8.08 -33.41 -11.19
N GLU A 33 -7.53 -33.05 -10.04
CA GLU A 33 -7.63 -31.68 -9.56
C GLU A 33 -7.11 -30.71 -10.63
N ASP A 34 -7.83 -29.61 -10.85
CA ASP A 34 -7.39 -28.58 -11.78
C ASP A 34 -5.98 -28.11 -11.42
N PRO A 35 -5.08 -27.92 -12.41
CA PRO A 35 -3.74 -27.43 -12.13
C PRO A 35 -3.80 -26.06 -11.43
N PRO A 36 -2.83 -25.74 -10.54
CA PRO A 36 -2.76 -24.41 -9.96
C PRO A 36 -2.72 -23.33 -11.06
N THR A 37 -3.47 -22.25 -10.89
CA THR A 37 -3.53 -21.13 -11.83
C THR A 37 -3.27 -19.81 -11.11
N MET A 38 -2.88 -18.79 -11.86
CA MET A 38 -2.84 -17.43 -11.35
C MET A 38 -4.27 -16.89 -11.25
N THR A 39 -4.61 -16.33 -10.10
CA THR A 39 -5.95 -15.76 -9.82
C THR A 39 -5.94 -14.24 -9.86
N HIS A 40 -4.88 -13.60 -9.38
CA HIS A 40 -4.72 -12.14 -9.36
C HIS A 40 -3.30 -11.74 -9.76
N GLY A 41 -3.18 -10.53 -10.32
CA GLY A 41 -1.96 -10.02 -10.93
C GLY A 41 -1.82 -10.37 -12.42
N PRO A 42 -0.60 -10.33 -12.98
CA PRO A 42 0.61 -9.84 -12.32
C PRO A 42 0.53 -8.35 -11.99
N MET A 43 1.27 -7.92 -10.96
CA MET A 43 1.49 -6.52 -10.63
C MET A 43 2.98 -6.18 -10.73
N LEU A 44 3.30 -4.99 -11.24
CA LEU A 44 4.65 -4.47 -11.40
C LEU A 44 5.03 -3.56 -10.22
N GLY A 45 6.27 -3.63 -9.74
CA GLY A 45 6.76 -2.80 -8.64
C GLY A 45 8.29 -2.72 -8.55
N MET A 46 8.80 -1.86 -7.66
CA MET A 46 10.24 -1.59 -7.49
C MET A 46 11.02 -1.37 -8.80
N PRO A 47 10.59 -0.45 -9.69
CA PRO A 47 11.31 -0.21 -10.94
C PRO A 47 12.70 0.38 -10.67
N SER A 48 13.70 -0.09 -11.41
CA SER A 48 15.02 0.54 -11.48
C SER A 48 15.56 0.52 -12.90
N SER A 49 16.80 0.96 -13.10
CA SER A 49 17.44 0.85 -14.41
C SER A 49 17.79 -0.57 -14.80
N GLU A 50 17.87 -1.49 -13.85
CA GLU A 50 18.35 -2.86 -14.10
C GLU A 50 17.44 -3.95 -13.52
N ALA A 51 16.30 -3.56 -12.94
CA ALA A 51 15.42 -4.48 -12.25
C ALA A 51 13.94 -4.06 -12.31
N MET A 52 13.08 -5.08 -12.23
CA MET A 52 11.63 -4.95 -12.11
C MET A 52 11.12 -6.08 -11.24
N LYS A 53 10.28 -5.79 -10.24
CA LYS A 53 9.68 -6.81 -9.38
C LYS A 53 8.25 -7.11 -9.86
N ILE A 54 7.90 -8.39 -9.85
CA ILE A 54 6.61 -8.88 -10.35
C ILE A 54 5.96 -9.74 -9.28
N TRP A 55 4.73 -9.41 -8.95
CA TRP A 55 3.91 -10.12 -7.97
C TRP A 55 2.76 -10.86 -8.66
N ALA A 56 2.38 -12.01 -8.10
CA ALA A 56 1.18 -12.75 -8.49
C ALA A 56 0.58 -13.51 -7.31
N ARG A 57 -0.72 -13.81 -7.39
CA ARG A 57 -1.43 -14.71 -6.48
C ARG A 57 -1.94 -15.93 -7.21
N THR A 58 -1.74 -17.13 -6.66
CA THR A 58 -2.20 -18.40 -7.24
C THR A 58 -3.40 -18.98 -6.49
N SER A 59 -4.08 -19.96 -7.10
CA SER A 59 -5.25 -20.63 -6.50
C SER A 59 -4.90 -21.50 -5.29
N ARG A 60 -3.66 -21.98 -5.20
CA ARG A 60 -3.10 -22.78 -4.11
C ARG A 60 -1.58 -22.61 -4.03
N PRO A 61 -0.91 -23.02 -2.94
CA PRO A 61 0.54 -22.98 -2.83
C PRO A 61 1.22 -23.70 -4.00
N THR A 62 2.04 -22.95 -4.73
CA THR A 62 2.78 -23.44 -5.89
C THR A 62 3.96 -22.51 -6.18
N THR A 63 4.67 -22.77 -7.26
CA THR A 63 5.67 -21.83 -7.80
C THR A 63 5.20 -21.24 -9.13
N PHE A 64 5.67 -20.03 -9.42
CA PHE A 64 5.54 -19.42 -10.74
C PHE A 64 6.87 -18.86 -11.21
N THR A 65 7.03 -18.71 -12.51
CA THR A 65 8.16 -18.02 -13.14
C THR A 65 7.63 -16.90 -14.04
N VAL A 66 8.48 -15.94 -14.36
CA VAL A 66 8.20 -14.93 -15.38
C VAL A 66 9.14 -15.16 -16.55
N ARG A 67 8.56 -15.34 -17.75
CA ARG A 67 9.33 -15.31 -18.99
C ARG A 67 9.28 -13.90 -19.58
N TYR A 68 10.41 -13.39 -20.06
CA TYR A 68 10.54 -12.02 -20.54
C TYR A 68 11.58 -11.88 -21.65
N GLY A 69 11.46 -10.81 -22.46
CA GLY A 69 12.39 -10.55 -23.55
C GLY A 69 12.06 -9.30 -24.37
N PRO A 70 12.71 -9.08 -25.53
CA PRO A 70 12.66 -7.82 -26.27
C PRO A 70 11.37 -7.62 -27.09
N SER A 71 10.56 -8.67 -27.32
CA SER A 71 9.32 -8.57 -28.09
C SER A 71 8.26 -9.56 -27.59
N GLU A 72 6.99 -9.35 -27.96
CA GLU A 72 5.87 -10.21 -27.56
C GLU A 72 6.05 -11.68 -27.97
N ASN A 73 6.73 -11.93 -29.09
CA ASN A 73 6.95 -13.27 -29.63
C ASN A 73 8.30 -13.87 -29.19
N GLU A 74 9.09 -13.16 -28.39
CA GLU A 74 10.43 -13.57 -27.99
C GLU A 74 10.65 -13.33 -26.48
N LEU A 75 10.11 -14.23 -25.65
CA LEU A 75 10.33 -14.25 -24.20
C LEU A 75 11.52 -15.16 -23.85
N SER A 76 12.72 -14.77 -24.29
CA SER A 76 13.93 -15.61 -24.29
C SER A 76 14.58 -15.80 -22.92
N SER A 77 14.19 -15.01 -21.91
CA SER A 77 14.69 -15.12 -20.52
C SER A 77 13.62 -15.65 -19.59
N THR A 78 14.01 -16.32 -18.51
CA THR A 78 13.11 -16.80 -17.45
C THR A 78 13.66 -16.42 -16.09
N SER A 79 12.81 -15.93 -15.20
CA SER A 79 13.18 -15.58 -13.82
C SER A 79 13.49 -16.81 -12.98
N ALA A 80 14.07 -16.60 -11.79
CA ALA A 80 13.97 -17.61 -10.74
C ALA A 80 12.50 -17.93 -10.43
N ALA A 81 12.23 -19.14 -9.90
CA ALA A 81 10.90 -19.49 -9.44
C ALA A 81 10.57 -18.71 -8.15
N ALA A 82 9.40 -18.08 -8.11
CA ALA A 82 8.83 -17.51 -6.89
C ALA A 82 7.83 -18.48 -6.29
N GLN A 83 7.86 -18.62 -4.97
CA GLN A 83 6.93 -19.45 -4.22
C GLN A 83 5.73 -18.63 -3.75
N THR A 84 4.55 -19.25 -3.81
CA THR A 84 3.33 -18.78 -3.18
C THR A 84 3.00 -19.70 -2.00
N SER A 85 2.45 -19.16 -0.92
CA SER A 85 2.18 -19.94 0.29
C SER A 85 0.95 -19.45 1.04
N LEU A 86 0.31 -20.33 1.81
CA LEU A 86 -0.85 -19.99 2.64
C LEU A 86 -0.52 -18.98 3.74
N GLU A 87 0.72 -18.92 4.22
CA GLU A 87 1.19 -17.89 5.18
C GLU A 87 1.09 -16.46 4.61
N HIS A 88 0.94 -16.32 3.29
CA HIS A 88 0.84 -15.05 2.58
C HIS A 88 -0.35 -15.05 1.60
N ASP A 89 -1.42 -15.77 1.91
CA ASP A 89 -2.64 -15.82 1.09
C ASP A 89 -2.45 -16.29 -0.36
N ASN A 90 -1.50 -17.21 -0.57
CA ASN A 90 -1.03 -17.70 -1.88
C ASN A 90 -0.45 -16.60 -2.79
N THR A 91 0.08 -15.54 -2.19
CA THR A 91 0.81 -14.48 -2.90
C THR A 91 2.31 -14.77 -2.96
N GLY A 92 2.99 -14.18 -3.93
CA GLY A 92 4.44 -14.29 -4.09
C GLY A 92 4.97 -13.25 -5.08
N SER A 93 6.27 -12.96 -5.01
CA SER A 93 6.91 -12.02 -5.94
C SER A 93 8.31 -12.47 -6.35
N VAL A 94 8.73 -12.06 -7.56
CA VAL A 94 10.06 -12.31 -8.11
C VAL A 94 10.69 -11.00 -8.58
N LEU A 95 11.98 -10.81 -8.29
CA LEU A 95 12.77 -9.71 -8.83
C LEU A 95 13.45 -10.16 -10.13
N LEU A 96 13.11 -9.52 -11.24
CA LEU A 96 13.91 -9.56 -12.45
C LEU A 96 15.09 -8.62 -12.25
N HIS A 97 16.31 -9.05 -12.54
CA HIS A 97 17.52 -8.25 -12.38
C HIS A 97 18.40 -8.34 -13.64
N SER A 98 19.50 -7.57 -13.67
CA SER A 98 20.44 -7.52 -14.81
C SER A 98 19.77 -7.13 -16.13
N LEU A 99 18.70 -6.33 -16.05
CA LEU A 99 18.01 -5.77 -17.20
C LEU A 99 18.81 -4.59 -17.78
N GLN A 100 18.57 -4.28 -19.05
CA GLN A 100 19.17 -3.11 -19.68
C GLN A 100 18.40 -1.85 -19.28
N PRO A 101 19.08 -0.72 -18.99
CA PRO A 101 18.44 0.56 -18.73
C PRO A 101 17.62 1.08 -19.92
N ALA A 102 16.60 1.90 -19.63
CA ALA A 102 15.77 2.57 -20.63
C ALA A 102 15.22 1.63 -21.73
N THR A 103 14.91 0.38 -21.37
CA THR A 103 14.55 -0.69 -22.30
C THR A 103 13.15 -1.21 -21.99
N THR A 104 12.36 -1.40 -23.05
CA THR A 104 11.05 -2.05 -22.94
C THR A 104 11.23 -3.57 -22.99
N TYR A 105 10.67 -4.26 -22.01
CA TYR A 105 10.61 -5.71 -21.94
C TYR A 105 9.17 -6.17 -22.03
N TYR A 106 8.94 -7.23 -22.79
CA TYR A 106 7.67 -7.97 -22.79
C TYR A 106 7.79 -9.13 -21.82
N TYR A 107 6.71 -9.47 -21.12
CA TYR A 107 6.72 -10.52 -20.11
C TYR A 107 5.38 -11.26 -20.00
N GLN A 108 5.43 -12.47 -19.45
CA GLN A 108 4.27 -13.27 -19.11
C GLN A 108 4.59 -14.19 -17.92
N VAL A 109 3.59 -14.41 -17.05
CA VAL A 109 3.70 -15.32 -15.90
C VAL A 109 3.40 -16.75 -16.35
N PHE A 110 4.14 -17.71 -15.82
CA PHE A 110 3.95 -19.15 -16.04
C PHE A 110 3.80 -19.86 -14.71
N VAL A 111 2.77 -20.72 -14.59
CA VAL A 111 2.62 -21.67 -13.48
C VAL A 111 2.88 -23.06 -14.06
N GLY A 112 3.97 -23.69 -13.63
CA GLY A 112 4.56 -24.80 -14.39
C GLY A 112 4.92 -24.36 -15.82
N ASP A 113 4.47 -25.11 -16.82
CA ASP A 113 4.67 -24.77 -18.24
C ASP A 113 3.50 -24.00 -18.85
N TYR A 114 2.47 -23.67 -18.07
CA TYR A 114 1.25 -23.06 -18.57
C TYR A 114 1.29 -21.52 -18.47
N PRO A 115 1.23 -20.80 -19.60
CA PRO A 115 1.18 -19.35 -19.60
C PRO A 115 -0.11 -18.86 -18.92
N GLN A 116 0.01 -17.82 -18.11
CA GLN A 116 -1.10 -17.20 -17.39
C GLN A 116 -1.35 -15.79 -17.94
N GLY A 117 -2.62 -15.48 -18.22
CA GLY A 117 -3.00 -14.20 -18.82
C GLY A 117 -2.38 -13.95 -20.20
N GLY A 118 -2.45 -12.71 -20.69
CA GLY A 118 -1.77 -12.28 -21.91
C GLY A 118 -0.35 -11.77 -21.65
N VAL A 119 0.44 -11.64 -22.73
CA VAL A 119 1.74 -10.94 -22.67
C VAL A 119 1.49 -9.47 -22.36
N SER A 120 2.28 -8.91 -21.43
CA SER A 120 2.30 -7.48 -21.11
C SER A 120 3.71 -6.94 -21.29
N HIS A 121 3.93 -5.66 -21.01
CA HIS A 121 5.24 -5.04 -21.08
C HIS A 121 5.48 -4.07 -19.92
N PHE A 122 6.75 -3.76 -19.69
CA PHE A 122 7.20 -2.69 -18.81
C PHE A 122 8.46 -2.04 -19.39
N ARG A 123 8.84 -0.88 -18.86
CA ARG A 123 10.07 -0.18 -19.22
C ARG A 123 10.95 0.03 -17.99
N THR A 124 12.23 -0.31 -18.08
CA THR A 124 13.21 0.00 -17.03
C THR A 124 13.54 1.49 -17.03
N LEU A 125 13.90 2.01 -15.85
CA LEU A 125 14.34 3.41 -15.73
C LEU A 125 15.63 3.64 -16.54
N PRO A 126 15.93 4.88 -16.95
CA PRO A 126 17.25 5.23 -17.42
C PRO A 126 18.34 5.08 -16.34
N SER A 127 19.58 4.82 -16.76
CA SER A 127 20.76 4.91 -15.89
C SER A 127 21.53 6.22 -16.13
N VAL A 128 22.39 6.56 -15.18
CA VAL A 128 23.31 7.71 -15.29
C VAL A 128 24.22 7.54 -16.51
N GLU A 129 24.72 6.33 -16.74
CA GLU A 129 25.65 5.99 -17.82
C GLU A 129 25.00 6.18 -19.18
N THR A 130 23.73 5.79 -19.35
CA THR A 130 23.00 5.94 -20.62
C THR A 130 22.87 7.41 -21.06
N PHE A 131 22.80 8.34 -20.10
CA PHE A 131 22.56 9.77 -20.38
C PHE A 131 23.78 10.66 -20.16
N ARG A 132 24.91 10.11 -19.69
CA ARG A 132 26.12 10.88 -19.40
C ARG A 132 26.72 11.45 -20.69
N ASN A 133 27.04 12.73 -20.63
CA ASN A 133 27.88 13.41 -21.61
C ASN A 133 28.90 14.26 -20.87
N GLU A 134 30.19 14.09 -21.14
CA GLU A 134 31.27 14.72 -20.35
C GLU A 134 31.16 16.24 -20.27
N GLU A 135 30.73 16.90 -21.34
CA GLU A 135 30.66 18.37 -21.41
C GLU A 135 29.27 18.90 -21.02
N TYR A 136 28.22 18.28 -21.55
CA TYR A 136 26.86 18.84 -21.52
C TYR A 136 25.93 18.19 -20.49
N ASN A 137 26.28 17.02 -19.96
CA ASN A 137 25.50 16.33 -18.92
C ASN A 137 26.40 15.40 -18.07
N PRO A 138 27.39 15.94 -17.34
CA PRO A 138 28.39 15.12 -16.64
C PRO A 138 27.79 14.28 -15.50
N ARG A 139 26.68 14.74 -14.91
CA ARG A 139 25.91 14.01 -13.88
C ARG A 139 25.03 12.88 -14.46
N GLY A 140 24.93 12.76 -15.79
CA GLY A 140 24.09 11.77 -16.45
C GLY A 140 22.60 11.89 -16.08
N LEU A 141 22.11 13.12 -15.93
CA LEU A 141 20.71 13.36 -15.59
C LEU A 141 19.79 12.94 -16.74
N TYR A 142 18.58 12.53 -16.40
CA TYR A 142 17.54 12.19 -17.36
C TYR A 142 16.17 12.69 -16.90
N ASN A 143 15.25 12.83 -17.85
CA ASN A 143 13.86 13.18 -17.59
C ASN A 143 13.07 11.93 -17.22
N PHE A 144 12.06 12.09 -16.38
CA PHE A 144 11.13 11.03 -16.04
C PHE A 144 9.77 11.63 -15.67
N ARG A 145 8.73 10.80 -15.70
CA ARG A 145 7.35 11.17 -15.34
C ARG A 145 6.77 10.10 -14.43
N PHE A 146 5.99 10.49 -13.44
CA PHE A 146 5.26 9.54 -12.62
C PHE A 146 3.87 10.05 -12.29
N GLU A 147 2.96 9.12 -12.00
CA GLU A 147 1.63 9.41 -11.51
C GLU A 147 1.60 9.31 -9.98
N LEU A 148 0.81 10.17 -9.34
CA LEU A 148 0.51 10.09 -7.91
C LEU A 148 -0.99 10.29 -7.71
N GLY A 149 -1.58 9.43 -6.88
CA GLY A 149 -2.93 9.61 -6.38
C GLY A 149 -3.26 8.70 -5.21
N SER A 150 -4.51 8.75 -4.76
CA SER A 150 -5.01 8.08 -3.55
C SER A 150 -6.52 7.87 -3.65
N CYS A 151 -7.11 7.16 -2.68
CA CYS A 151 -8.55 7.11 -2.44
C CYS A 151 -9.35 6.55 -3.63
N ALA A 152 -9.21 5.24 -3.85
CA ALA A 152 -9.79 4.50 -4.96
C ALA A 152 -11.04 3.67 -4.56
N ASN A 153 -11.93 4.23 -3.73
CA ASN A 153 -13.09 3.51 -3.21
C ASN A 153 -13.98 2.92 -4.31
N GLN A 154 -14.20 1.60 -4.28
CA GLN A 154 -14.99 0.88 -5.28
C GLN A 154 -16.43 0.58 -4.82
N ASN A 155 -16.79 0.96 -3.59
CA ASN A 155 -18.16 0.86 -3.07
C ASN A 155 -19.01 2.04 -3.58
N PRO A 156 -20.11 1.80 -4.32
CA PRO A 156 -20.95 2.86 -4.88
C PRO A 156 -21.65 3.74 -3.83
N MET A 157 -21.69 3.33 -2.55
CA MET A 157 -22.18 4.17 -1.45
C MET A 157 -21.19 5.26 -1.05
N HIS A 158 -19.89 5.05 -1.30
CA HIS A 158 -18.80 5.92 -0.82
C HIS A 158 -17.84 6.37 -1.94
N GLY A 159 -18.08 5.95 -3.19
CA GLY A 159 -17.29 6.33 -4.36
C GLY A 159 -18.06 6.11 -5.66
N ILE A 160 -17.35 6.21 -6.79
CA ILE A 160 -17.93 6.07 -8.15
C ILE A 160 -18.33 4.62 -8.44
N GLY A 161 -17.81 3.66 -7.68
CA GLY A 161 -18.03 2.23 -7.88
C GLY A 161 -16.91 1.54 -8.68
N HIS A 162 -17.03 0.23 -8.87
CA HIS A 162 -16.01 -0.63 -9.50
C HIS A 162 -15.70 -0.32 -10.98
N ALA A 163 -16.43 0.60 -11.62
CA ALA A 163 -16.15 1.05 -12.99
C ALA A 163 -14.80 1.77 -13.11
N LEU A 164 -14.37 2.48 -12.05
CA LEU A 164 -13.04 3.12 -11.95
C LEU A 164 -12.67 3.98 -13.18
N PRO A 165 -13.48 4.99 -13.56
CA PRO A 165 -13.25 5.77 -14.78
C PRO A 165 -11.88 6.47 -14.81
N THR A 166 -11.34 6.84 -13.65
CA THR A 166 -10.00 7.44 -13.54
C THR A 166 -8.92 6.48 -14.02
N TYR A 167 -8.95 5.21 -13.61
CA TYR A 167 -8.01 4.20 -14.11
C TYR A 167 -8.20 3.91 -15.61
N GLN A 168 -9.44 3.97 -16.12
CA GLN A 168 -9.68 3.84 -17.57
C GLN A 168 -9.03 4.99 -18.35
N THR A 169 -9.16 6.22 -17.86
CA THR A 169 -8.50 7.40 -18.43
C THR A 169 -6.99 7.27 -18.33
N MET A 170 -6.45 6.96 -17.15
CA MET A 170 -5.01 6.81 -16.96
C MET A 170 -4.41 5.71 -17.85
N LEU A 171 -5.08 4.57 -18.01
CA LEU A 171 -4.66 3.53 -18.95
C LEU A 171 -4.56 4.04 -20.38
N ARG A 172 -5.53 4.85 -20.83
CA ARG A 172 -5.55 5.41 -22.19
C ARG A 172 -4.47 6.47 -22.39
N GLU A 173 -4.28 7.36 -21.41
CA GLU A 173 -3.44 8.55 -21.56
C GLU A 173 -1.98 8.33 -21.09
N LEU A 174 -1.77 7.50 -20.07
CA LEU A 174 -0.53 7.45 -19.30
C LEU A 174 0.26 6.13 -19.40
N SER A 175 -0.36 4.97 -19.66
CA SER A 175 0.31 3.67 -19.41
C SER A 175 1.61 3.44 -20.19
N GLY A 176 1.85 4.16 -21.29
CA GLY A 176 3.11 4.14 -22.05
C GLY A 176 3.93 5.43 -21.96
N ASN A 177 3.51 6.38 -21.12
CA ASN A 177 4.00 7.76 -21.10
C ASN A 177 4.49 8.21 -19.71
N ILE A 178 4.49 7.32 -18.72
CA ILE A 178 5.05 7.51 -17.38
C ILE A 178 5.96 6.33 -17.03
N ASP A 179 6.89 6.55 -16.11
CA ASP A 179 7.89 5.58 -15.68
C ASP A 179 7.42 4.73 -14.49
N PHE A 180 6.61 5.31 -13.60
CA PHE A 180 6.01 4.61 -12.46
C PHE A 180 4.79 5.37 -11.89
N SER A 181 4.08 4.74 -10.96
CA SER A 181 3.00 5.34 -10.17
C SER A 181 3.25 5.20 -8.67
N ILE A 182 2.73 6.13 -7.89
CA ILE A 182 2.67 6.05 -6.43
C ILE A 182 1.20 6.11 -6.02
N MET A 183 0.67 5.01 -5.47
CA MET A 183 -0.64 5.02 -4.82
C MET A 183 -0.43 5.35 -3.34
N ASN A 184 -0.80 6.57 -2.96
CA ASN A 184 -0.52 7.15 -1.66
C ASN A 184 -1.65 6.89 -0.65
N GLY A 185 -1.91 5.62 -0.35
CA GLY A 185 -2.98 5.21 0.56
C GLY A 185 -4.34 5.01 -0.10
N ASP A 186 -5.23 4.32 0.62
CA ASP A 186 -6.62 4.05 0.23
C ASP A 186 -6.77 3.40 -1.15
N TRP A 187 -5.89 2.44 -1.42
CA TRP A 187 -6.01 1.51 -2.55
C TRP A 187 -7.29 0.66 -2.42
N LEU A 188 -7.71 0.35 -1.19
CA LEU A 188 -9.00 -0.24 -0.88
C LEU A 188 -9.73 0.48 0.25
N TYR A 189 -10.98 0.08 0.49
CA TYR A 189 -11.79 0.43 1.65
C TYR A 189 -12.40 -0.85 2.23
N GLU A 190 -12.78 -0.81 3.51
CA GLU A 190 -13.21 -1.98 4.28
C GLU A 190 -14.51 -2.59 3.77
N GLU A 191 -14.38 -3.77 3.17
CA GLU A 191 -15.46 -4.64 2.74
C GLU A 191 -15.04 -6.08 3.05
N LEU A 192 -15.97 -6.92 3.51
CA LEU A 192 -15.71 -8.34 3.87
C LEU A 192 -14.74 -8.56 5.06
N ARG A 193 -14.52 -7.52 5.89
CA ARG A 193 -13.63 -7.59 7.06
C ARG A 193 -14.10 -8.53 8.18
N ASP A 194 -15.36 -8.97 8.12
CA ASP A 194 -15.99 -9.92 9.02
C ASP A 194 -15.84 -11.39 8.57
N THR A 195 -15.16 -11.65 7.44
CA THR A 195 -14.92 -13.02 6.97
C THR A 195 -14.24 -13.86 8.06
N SER A 196 -14.83 -15.00 8.39
CA SER A 196 -14.27 -15.91 9.40
C SER A 196 -13.16 -16.82 8.83
N PRO A 197 -12.19 -17.26 9.66
CA PRO A 197 -11.19 -18.25 9.25
C PRO A 197 -11.80 -19.55 8.69
N THR A 198 -12.96 -19.98 9.18
CA THR A 198 -13.68 -21.14 8.67
C THR A 198 -14.25 -20.90 7.27
N ALA A 199 -14.84 -19.74 7.03
CA ALA A 199 -15.33 -19.40 5.69
C ALA A 199 -14.16 -19.30 4.69
N TRP A 200 -13.07 -18.64 5.10
CA TRP A 200 -11.85 -18.55 4.31
C TRP A 200 -11.24 -19.94 4.05
N SER A 201 -11.15 -20.82 5.05
CA SER A 201 -10.57 -22.16 4.87
C SER A 201 -11.39 -22.99 3.88
N VAL A 202 -12.72 -22.96 3.98
CA VAL A 202 -13.62 -23.62 3.02
C VAL A 202 -13.45 -23.05 1.60
N ALA A 203 -13.37 -21.73 1.46
CA ALA A 203 -13.18 -21.08 0.17
C ALA A 203 -11.82 -21.41 -0.49
N ASN A 204 -10.80 -21.75 0.30
CA ASN A 204 -9.49 -22.17 -0.19
C ASN A 204 -9.30 -23.70 -0.18
N GLY A 205 -10.36 -24.48 0.12
CA GLY A 205 -10.31 -25.94 0.10
C GLY A 205 -9.43 -26.57 1.18
N LEU A 206 -9.26 -25.91 2.32
CA LEU A 206 -8.35 -26.31 3.40
C LEU A 206 -9.06 -27.07 4.52
N ASN A 207 -8.37 -28.07 5.05
CA ASN A 207 -8.71 -28.74 6.30
C ASN A 207 -8.15 -27.96 7.51
N ALA A 208 -8.57 -28.35 8.72
CA ALA A 208 -8.21 -27.64 9.95
C ALA A 208 -6.70 -27.66 10.25
N ASP A 209 -6.00 -28.72 9.87
CA ASP A 209 -4.55 -28.90 10.03
C ASP A 209 -3.72 -28.14 8.98
N GLU A 210 -4.35 -27.63 7.93
CA GLU A 210 -3.71 -26.85 6.87
C GLU A 210 -3.82 -25.33 7.10
N ILE A 211 -4.51 -24.90 8.17
CA ILE A 211 -4.64 -23.48 8.53
C ILE A 211 -3.25 -22.94 8.91
N PRO A 212 -2.73 -21.92 8.21
CA PRO A 212 -1.38 -21.40 8.45
C PRO A 212 -1.26 -20.68 9.80
N ARG A 213 -0.03 -20.59 10.31
CA ARG A 213 0.27 -20.00 11.63
C ARG A 213 -0.22 -18.55 11.71
N VAL A 214 -0.07 -17.78 10.62
CA VAL A 214 -0.56 -16.39 10.56
C VAL A 214 -2.07 -16.29 10.87
N VAL A 215 -2.89 -17.21 10.34
CA VAL A 215 -4.35 -17.23 10.59
C VAL A 215 -4.66 -17.74 11.99
N GLN A 216 -3.86 -18.65 12.54
CA GLN A 216 -4.02 -19.12 13.92
C GLN A 216 -3.75 -18.03 14.96
N GLN A 217 -2.76 -17.15 14.70
CA GLN A 217 -2.39 -16.08 15.64
C GLN A 217 -3.12 -14.76 15.35
N MET A 218 -3.43 -14.46 14.10
CA MET A 218 -4.09 -13.23 13.64
C MET A 218 -5.33 -13.56 12.80
N PRO A 219 -6.38 -14.20 13.36
CA PRO A 219 -7.49 -14.75 12.58
C PRO A 219 -8.25 -13.73 11.73
N SER A 220 -8.33 -12.47 12.15
CA SER A 220 -9.00 -11.41 11.38
C SER A 220 -8.23 -10.96 10.13
N ILE A 221 -6.99 -11.44 9.92
CA ILE A 221 -6.23 -11.15 8.69
C ILE A 221 -6.95 -11.65 7.44
N VAL A 222 -7.72 -12.74 7.55
CA VAL A 222 -8.45 -13.33 6.41
C VAL A 222 -9.50 -12.38 5.85
N GLY A 223 -10.15 -11.57 6.69
CA GLY A 223 -11.07 -10.52 6.23
C GLY A 223 -10.35 -9.43 5.44
N VAL A 224 -9.11 -9.09 5.82
CA VAL A 224 -8.28 -8.13 5.07
C VAL A 224 -7.86 -8.70 3.71
N TRP A 225 -7.42 -9.97 3.68
CA TRP A 225 -7.07 -10.64 2.43
C TRP A 225 -8.25 -10.75 1.46
N GLU A 226 -9.42 -11.18 1.92
CA GLU A 226 -10.63 -11.24 1.08
C GLU A 226 -11.03 -9.85 0.55
N ASN A 227 -10.83 -8.80 1.36
CA ASN A 227 -11.05 -7.42 0.91
C ASN A 227 -10.11 -7.03 -0.25
N TYR A 228 -8.82 -7.38 -0.17
CA TYR A 228 -7.87 -7.14 -1.27
C TYR A 228 -8.28 -7.93 -2.53
N ARG A 229 -8.62 -9.22 -2.39
CA ARG A 229 -9.11 -10.06 -3.50
C ARG A 229 -10.32 -9.42 -4.18
N LEU A 230 -11.31 -8.97 -3.39
CA LEU A 230 -12.51 -8.29 -3.90
C LEU A 230 -12.14 -7.09 -4.78
N TYR A 231 -11.27 -6.20 -4.29
CA TYR A 231 -10.88 -4.97 -5.00
C TYR A 231 -10.10 -5.25 -6.28
N MET A 232 -9.24 -6.28 -6.29
CA MET A 232 -8.54 -6.72 -7.51
C MET A 232 -9.48 -7.38 -8.51
N GLN A 233 -10.42 -8.21 -8.03
CA GLN A 233 -11.31 -8.99 -8.88
C GLN A 233 -12.33 -8.11 -9.61
N ARG A 234 -12.95 -7.15 -8.91
CA ARG A 234 -13.97 -6.27 -9.51
C ARG A 234 -13.36 -5.04 -10.20
N GLY A 235 -12.19 -4.59 -9.75
CA GLY A 235 -11.51 -3.42 -10.27
C GLY A 235 -10.73 -3.69 -11.57
N ILE A 236 -11.42 -4.07 -12.65
CA ILE A 236 -10.77 -4.50 -13.91
C ILE A 236 -9.77 -3.46 -14.46
N PRO A 237 -10.09 -2.16 -14.57
CA PRO A 237 -9.12 -1.16 -15.05
C PRO A 237 -7.95 -0.96 -14.09
N LEU A 238 -8.16 -1.12 -12.79
CA LEU A 238 -7.11 -1.00 -11.79
C LEU A 238 -6.15 -2.21 -11.85
N ALA A 239 -6.67 -3.42 -12.02
CA ALA A 239 -5.84 -4.60 -12.23
C ALA A 239 -5.02 -4.51 -13.53
N GLU A 240 -5.62 -3.96 -14.60
CA GLU A 240 -4.92 -3.74 -15.87
C GLU A 240 -3.86 -2.63 -15.77
N TRP A 241 -4.11 -1.58 -14.97
CA TRP A 241 -3.11 -0.55 -14.67
C TRP A 241 -1.85 -1.14 -14.03
N HIS A 242 -2.02 -1.93 -12.97
CA HIS A 242 -0.89 -2.55 -12.26
C HIS A 242 -0.14 -3.60 -13.09
N ARG A 243 -0.74 -4.12 -14.16
CA ARG A 243 -0.10 -5.02 -15.14
C ARG A 243 0.82 -4.29 -16.13
N ARG A 244 0.68 -2.97 -16.26
CA ARG A 244 1.41 -2.15 -17.26
C ARG A 244 2.30 -1.08 -16.65
N VAL A 245 1.92 -0.54 -15.50
CA VAL A 245 2.64 0.54 -14.83
C VAL A 245 3.20 0.04 -13.50
N PRO A 246 4.51 0.16 -13.25
CA PRO A 246 5.08 -0.21 -11.96
C PRO A 246 4.57 0.73 -10.87
N GLY A 247 4.09 0.15 -9.78
CA GLY A 247 3.55 0.86 -8.62
C GLY A 247 4.50 0.84 -7.43
N MET A 248 4.49 1.94 -6.68
CA MET A 248 4.87 1.98 -5.27
C MET A 248 3.63 2.37 -4.47
N PHE A 249 3.51 1.90 -3.24
CA PHE A 249 2.29 2.03 -2.45
C PHE A 249 2.63 2.56 -1.07
N THR A 250 1.93 3.55 -0.55
CA THR A 250 1.85 3.72 0.91
C THR A 250 0.49 3.19 1.33
N PHE A 251 0.38 2.67 2.55
CA PHE A 251 -0.93 2.49 3.16
C PHE A 251 -1.34 3.78 3.84
N ASP A 252 -2.65 3.98 3.94
CA ASP A 252 -3.24 4.87 4.91
C ASP A 252 -4.04 4.07 5.95
N ASP A 253 -5.16 4.60 6.41
CA ASP A 253 -5.99 3.96 7.40
C ASP A 253 -6.84 2.83 6.81
N HIS A 254 -7.39 2.97 5.60
CA HIS A 254 -8.32 1.98 5.04
C HIS A 254 -7.67 0.64 4.65
N GLU A 255 -6.37 0.59 4.35
CA GLU A 255 -5.63 -0.69 4.30
C GLU A 255 -5.59 -1.41 5.65
N LEU A 256 -5.68 -0.64 6.74
CA LEU A 256 -5.74 -1.10 8.12
C LEU A 256 -7.20 -1.15 8.57
N VAL A 257 -7.61 -0.15 9.34
CA VAL A 257 -8.99 0.17 9.70
C VAL A 257 -9.09 1.69 9.76
N ASN A 258 -10.16 2.24 9.18
CA ASN A 258 -10.48 3.65 9.05
C ASN A 258 -10.14 4.40 10.34
N ASP A 259 -9.54 5.58 10.21
CA ASP A 259 -9.23 6.46 11.33
C ASP A 259 -8.40 5.77 12.46
N ILE A 260 -7.45 4.89 12.11
CA ILE A 260 -6.59 4.25 13.10
C ILE A 260 -5.67 5.25 13.82
N TRP A 261 -5.97 5.54 15.08
CA TRP A 261 -5.19 6.45 15.95
C TRP A 261 -4.33 5.73 16.97
N GLY A 262 -3.25 6.39 17.38
CA GLY A 262 -2.54 6.06 18.62
C GLY A 262 -1.82 4.71 18.61
N ALA A 263 -1.61 4.10 17.44
CA ALA A 263 -0.85 2.86 17.30
C ALA A 263 0.61 2.99 17.81
N GLY A 264 1.13 4.23 17.85
CA GLY A 264 2.42 4.59 18.45
C GLY A 264 2.38 4.98 19.93
N SER A 265 1.23 4.95 20.61
CA SER A 265 1.09 5.43 22.00
C SER A 265 1.13 4.31 23.01
N ALA A 266 2.26 4.16 23.70
CA ALA A 266 2.42 3.19 24.78
C ALA A 266 1.27 3.29 25.81
N GLY A 267 0.72 2.13 26.18
CA GLY A 267 -0.40 2.00 27.10
C GLY A 267 -1.78 2.21 26.47
N ARG A 268 -1.88 2.72 25.23
CA ARG A 268 -3.18 2.90 24.55
C ARG A 268 -3.85 1.55 24.36
N ARG A 269 -5.02 1.43 24.97
CA ARG A 269 -5.96 0.33 24.81
C ARG A 269 -7.07 0.83 23.91
N HIS A 270 -7.22 0.23 22.74
CA HIS A 270 -8.30 0.50 21.80
C HIS A 270 -8.30 -0.54 20.70
N ARG A 271 -9.49 -0.96 20.24
CA ARG A 271 -9.65 -1.89 19.11
C ARG A 271 -8.82 -1.48 17.89
N ARG A 272 -9.04 -0.26 17.38
CA ARG A 272 -8.38 0.22 16.15
C ARG A 272 -6.86 0.27 16.28
N SER A 273 -6.34 0.82 17.39
CA SER A 273 -4.89 1.03 17.58
C SER A 273 -4.07 -0.24 17.45
N VAL A 274 -4.58 -1.37 17.96
CA VAL A 274 -3.87 -2.67 17.96
C VAL A 274 -4.16 -3.53 16.72
N PHE A 275 -4.89 -2.99 15.74
CA PHE A 275 -5.15 -3.68 14.47
C PHE A 275 -4.02 -3.46 13.44
N ARG A 276 -3.16 -2.45 13.65
CA ARG A 276 -2.09 -2.05 12.74
C ARG A 276 -1.29 -3.24 12.18
N ASP A 277 -0.81 -4.12 13.03
CA ASP A 277 0.10 -5.20 12.59
C ASP A 277 -0.60 -6.24 11.72
N ILE A 278 -1.89 -6.49 11.96
CA ILE A 278 -2.71 -7.40 11.16
C ILE A 278 -2.92 -6.80 9.76
N GLY A 279 -3.30 -5.52 9.70
CA GLY A 279 -3.49 -4.81 8.45
C GLY A 279 -2.20 -4.65 7.64
N THR A 280 -1.09 -4.28 8.30
CA THR A 280 0.22 -4.12 7.62
C THR A 280 0.78 -5.45 7.12
N GLN A 281 0.56 -6.57 7.81
CA GLN A 281 0.95 -7.89 7.31
C GLN A 281 0.22 -8.20 5.99
N ALA A 282 -1.11 -8.05 5.97
CA ALA A 282 -1.90 -8.26 4.75
C ALA A 282 -1.52 -7.27 3.64
N TRP A 283 -1.22 -6.02 3.99
CA TRP A 283 -0.72 -5.03 3.03
C TRP A 283 0.61 -5.46 2.41
N TYR A 284 1.54 -6.08 3.14
CA TYR A 284 2.77 -6.62 2.55
C TYR A 284 2.53 -7.81 1.62
N ASP A 285 1.53 -8.63 1.91
CA ASP A 285 1.16 -9.75 1.05
C ASP A 285 0.64 -9.25 -0.31
N TYR A 286 0.04 -8.05 -0.38
CA TYR A 286 -0.61 -7.54 -1.61
C TYR A 286 0.12 -6.36 -2.28
N LEU A 287 0.67 -5.41 -1.53
CA LEU A 287 1.19 -4.13 -2.05
C LEU A 287 2.60 -3.78 -1.53
N GLY A 288 2.86 -3.96 -0.23
CA GLY A 288 4.08 -3.49 0.43
C GLY A 288 5.39 -4.12 -0.06
N TRP A 289 5.30 -5.27 -0.73
CA TRP A 289 6.43 -5.91 -1.42
C TRP A 289 7.05 -5.02 -2.51
N ALA A 290 6.31 -4.03 -3.03
CA ALA A 290 6.72 -3.17 -4.13
C ALA A 290 7.53 -1.93 -3.68
N ASN A 291 7.74 -1.77 -2.38
CA ASN A 291 8.43 -0.62 -1.82
C ASN A 291 9.89 -0.91 -1.42
N PRO A 292 10.78 0.09 -1.50
CA PRO A 292 12.01 0.08 -0.70
C PRO A 292 11.67 0.15 0.80
N THR A 293 12.50 -0.47 1.64
CA THR A 293 12.38 -0.34 3.09
C THR A 293 13.72 0.02 3.71
N ALA A 294 13.71 0.88 4.72
CA ALA A 294 14.92 1.21 5.48
C ALA A 294 15.39 0.00 6.33
N PHE A 295 14.46 -0.86 6.72
CA PHE A 295 14.70 -2.06 7.52
C PHE A 295 13.94 -3.25 6.94
N ASN A 296 14.65 -4.34 6.62
CA ASN A 296 14.09 -5.51 5.94
C ASN A 296 13.50 -6.57 6.90
N HIS A 297 13.10 -6.18 8.11
CA HIS A 297 12.53 -7.12 9.09
C HIS A 297 11.09 -7.48 8.74
N SER A 298 10.75 -8.75 8.89
CA SER A 298 9.35 -9.21 8.88
C SER A 298 8.68 -8.87 10.21
N LEU A 299 7.34 -8.82 10.18
CA LEU A 299 6.53 -8.80 11.40
C LEU A 299 6.86 -10.04 12.25
N HIS A 300 7.10 -9.86 13.55
CA HIS A 300 7.11 -10.98 14.50
C HIS A 300 5.73 -11.08 15.13
N PHE A 301 5.19 -12.28 15.26
CA PHE A 301 3.91 -12.52 15.93
C PHE A 301 3.91 -13.89 16.60
N GLY A 302 3.10 -14.02 17.64
CA GLY A 302 3.06 -15.23 18.46
C GLY A 302 1.96 -15.15 19.51
N ARG A 303 2.12 -15.98 20.54
CA ARG A 303 1.18 -16.09 21.64
C ARG A 303 1.91 -15.97 22.96
N ALA A 304 1.57 -14.93 23.70
CA ALA A 304 2.18 -14.58 24.96
C ALA A 304 1.48 -15.27 26.13
N GLU A 305 2.24 -15.77 27.08
CA GLU A 305 1.82 -16.05 28.45
C GLU A 305 2.09 -14.82 29.32
N LEU A 306 1.02 -14.26 29.88
CA LEU A 306 1.04 -13.05 30.70
C LEU A 306 0.55 -13.38 32.12
N THR A 307 1.11 -12.70 33.12
CA THR A 307 0.71 -12.84 34.53
C THR A 307 0.25 -11.48 35.06
N ALA A 308 -0.93 -11.42 35.69
CA ALA A 308 -1.48 -10.18 36.25
C ALA A 308 -0.47 -9.50 37.18
N GLY A 309 -0.23 -8.20 36.97
CA GLY A 309 0.71 -7.42 37.76
C GLY A 309 2.20 -7.63 37.42
N SER A 310 2.52 -8.53 36.49
CA SER A 310 3.87 -8.73 35.95
C SER A 310 4.05 -7.97 34.64
N ASP A 311 5.21 -7.35 34.45
CA ASP A 311 5.66 -6.70 33.21
C ASP A 311 6.37 -7.66 32.24
N LEU A 312 6.42 -8.95 32.58
CA LEU A 312 7.04 -9.97 31.74
C LEU A 312 6.04 -10.58 30.76
N LEU A 313 6.40 -10.56 29.48
CA LEU A 313 5.76 -11.31 28.41
C LEU A 313 6.62 -12.53 28.10
N LYS A 314 6.04 -13.73 28.17
CA LYS A 314 6.74 -14.98 27.84
C LYS A 314 6.13 -15.63 26.60
N ASP A 315 6.96 -16.07 25.68
CA ASP A 315 6.54 -16.87 24.53
C ASP A 315 7.55 -18.00 24.34
N PRO A 316 7.19 -19.26 24.69
CA PRO A 316 8.12 -20.40 24.62
C PRO A 316 8.51 -20.76 23.18
N ASP A 317 7.75 -20.31 22.19
CA ASP A 317 8.01 -20.58 20.77
C ASP A 317 8.82 -19.46 20.09
N ALA A 318 8.96 -18.30 20.74
CA ALA A 318 9.73 -17.16 20.22
C ALA A 318 11.21 -17.24 20.60
N ASP A 319 12.09 -16.68 19.77
CA ASP A 319 13.48 -16.40 20.11
C ASP A 319 13.75 -14.90 19.95
N PHE A 320 13.43 -14.13 20.98
CA PHE A 320 13.56 -12.67 20.98
C PHE A 320 15.01 -12.20 20.85
N SER A 321 15.99 -13.06 21.16
CA SER A 321 17.41 -12.72 21.01
C SER A 321 17.84 -12.60 19.55
N LYS A 322 17.04 -13.10 18.61
CA LYS A 322 17.25 -12.97 17.16
C LYS A 322 16.59 -11.74 16.54
N LEU A 323 15.74 -11.04 17.28
CA LEU A 323 15.02 -9.88 16.77
C LEU A 323 15.86 -8.61 16.91
N SER A 324 15.91 -7.81 15.85
CA SER A 324 16.57 -6.50 15.87
C SER A 324 15.60 -5.45 16.38
N LEU A 325 15.23 -5.53 17.67
CA LEU A 325 14.15 -4.72 18.25
C LEU A 325 14.32 -3.20 18.08
N SER A 326 15.56 -2.70 18.03
CA SER A 326 15.84 -1.27 17.76
C SER A 326 15.39 -0.81 16.38
N GLU A 327 15.25 -1.74 15.45
CA GLU A 327 14.83 -1.52 14.06
C GLU A 327 13.39 -1.97 13.79
N MET A 328 12.70 -2.48 14.82
CA MET A 328 11.29 -2.87 14.79
C MET A 328 10.41 -1.77 15.42
N SER A 329 9.10 -1.99 15.42
CA SER A 329 8.08 -1.14 16.04
C SER A 329 7.71 -1.66 17.44
N ASN A 330 6.80 -0.95 18.11
CA ASN A 330 6.25 -1.36 19.40
C ASN A 330 5.43 -2.67 19.29
N LEU A 331 5.21 -3.29 20.45
CA LEU A 331 4.47 -4.53 20.57
C LEU A 331 2.98 -4.25 20.73
N HIS A 332 2.14 -4.93 19.97
CA HIS A 332 0.69 -4.88 20.12
C HIS A 332 0.18 -6.21 20.65
N VAL A 333 -0.56 -6.19 21.76
CA VAL A 333 -1.45 -7.32 22.10
C VAL A 333 -2.78 -7.06 21.41
N HIS A 334 -3.19 -7.99 20.56
CA HIS A 334 -4.33 -7.82 19.67
C HIS A 334 -5.64 -7.76 20.43
N TRP A 335 -6.66 -7.13 19.84
CA TRP A 335 -8.00 -7.03 20.45
C TRP A 335 -8.69 -8.39 20.56
N GLY A 336 -8.37 -9.33 19.66
CA GLY A 336 -8.66 -10.76 19.80
C GLY A 336 -10.08 -11.21 19.46
N LYS A 337 -10.97 -10.31 18.99
CA LYS A 337 -12.33 -10.68 18.54
C LYS A 337 -12.44 -10.69 17.01
N PRO A 338 -13.41 -11.43 16.42
CA PRO A 338 -13.55 -11.56 14.96
C PRO A 338 -13.74 -10.24 14.21
N THR A 339 -14.34 -9.24 14.85
CA THR A 339 -14.66 -7.94 14.23
C THR A 339 -13.56 -6.88 14.39
N ALA A 340 -12.32 -7.30 14.68
CA ALA A 340 -11.20 -6.38 14.94
C ALA A 340 -10.92 -5.39 13.80
N GLY A 341 -11.12 -5.81 12.55
CA GLY A 341 -10.88 -5.00 11.36
C GLY A 341 -12.14 -4.46 10.69
N VAL A 342 -13.32 -4.59 11.30
CA VAL A 342 -14.60 -4.15 10.71
C VAL A 342 -14.76 -2.64 10.91
N ASN A 343 -15.07 -1.91 9.84
CA ASN A 343 -15.28 -0.46 9.88
C ASN A 343 -16.72 -0.09 10.30
N GLU A 344 -17.02 -0.31 11.57
CA GLU A 344 -18.25 0.14 12.24
C GLU A 344 -17.84 0.84 13.54
N ILE A 345 -18.36 2.06 13.75
CA ILE A 345 -17.98 2.88 14.92
C ILE A 345 -18.57 2.34 16.22
N GLU A 346 -19.71 1.65 16.18
CA GLU A 346 -20.34 1.03 17.34
C GLU A 346 -19.50 -0.08 17.97
N LEU A 347 -18.54 -0.61 17.21
CA LEU A 347 -17.57 -1.61 17.68
C LEU A 347 -16.33 -0.97 18.33
N ASP A 348 -16.21 0.35 18.32
CA ASP A 348 -15.08 1.04 18.94
C ASP A 348 -15.18 1.05 20.45
N ASP A 349 -14.48 0.09 21.05
CA ASP A 349 -14.40 -0.08 22.47
C ASP A 349 -13.08 -0.71 22.93
N ASP A 350 -13.00 -0.89 24.23
CA ASP A 350 -11.93 -1.62 24.89
C ASP A 350 -12.42 -2.99 25.42
N SER A 351 -13.38 -3.66 24.78
CA SER A 351 -14.01 -4.89 25.28
C SER A 351 -13.32 -6.18 24.84
N GLY A 352 -12.25 -6.08 24.04
CA GLY A 352 -11.41 -7.20 23.60
C GLY A 352 -10.59 -7.83 24.72
N ASP A 353 -9.50 -8.50 24.36
CA ASP A 353 -8.54 -9.06 25.32
C ASP A 353 -8.20 -8.01 26.41
N PRO A 354 -8.33 -8.33 27.72
CA PRO A 354 -8.00 -7.39 28.80
C PRO A 354 -6.54 -6.92 28.78
N ASN A 355 -5.64 -7.72 28.22
CA ASN A 355 -4.24 -7.37 27.99
C ASN A 355 -4.01 -6.63 26.67
N SER A 356 -5.02 -6.50 25.80
CA SER A 356 -4.92 -5.74 24.54
C SER A 356 -4.56 -4.28 24.79
N ARG A 357 -3.43 -3.86 24.22
CA ARG A 357 -2.92 -2.49 24.17
C ARG A 357 -1.63 -2.43 23.35
N VAL A 358 -1.15 -1.21 23.16
CA VAL A 358 0.20 -0.90 22.69
C VAL A 358 1.19 -0.98 23.85
N TYR A 359 2.31 -1.70 23.67
CA TYR A 359 3.40 -1.84 24.63
C TYR A 359 4.74 -1.44 24.02
N ASP A 360 5.48 -0.60 24.74
CA ASP A 360 6.92 -0.50 24.54
C ASP A 360 7.62 -1.73 25.14
N ILE A 361 8.65 -2.20 24.42
CA ILE A 361 9.55 -3.26 24.88
C ILE A 361 10.75 -2.59 25.57
N VAL A 362 10.98 -2.94 26.83
CA VAL A 362 12.07 -2.37 27.64
C VAL A 362 13.38 -3.12 27.39
N GLU A 363 13.33 -4.46 27.44
CA GLU A 363 14.50 -5.32 27.24
C GLU A 363 14.11 -6.76 26.89
N VAL A 364 15.05 -7.47 26.29
CA VAL A 364 15.01 -8.93 26.16
C VAL A 364 15.62 -9.52 27.43
N VAL A 365 14.80 -10.10 28.30
CA VAL A 365 15.24 -10.69 29.59
C VAL A 365 15.97 -12.01 29.34
N ASP A 366 15.41 -12.83 28.46
CA ASP A 366 16.01 -14.04 27.92
C ASP A 366 15.40 -14.36 26.54
N ARG A 367 15.83 -15.47 25.92
CA ARG A 367 15.38 -15.84 24.57
C ARG A 367 13.85 -15.92 24.42
N HIS A 368 13.10 -16.23 25.48
CA HIS A 368 11.65 -16.45 25.46
C HIS A 368 10.89 -15.37 26.24
N THR A 369 11.57 -14.36 26.78
CA THR A 369 10.96 -13.39 27.70
C THR A 369 11.33 -11.96 27.34
N LEU A 370 10.31 -11.11 27.17
CA LEU A 370 10.43 -9.66 27.09
C LEU A 370 9.98 -9.01 28.40
N ARG A 371 10.64 -7.91 28.77
CA ARG A 371 10.09 -6.95 29.73
C ARG A 371 9.38 -5.84 28.99
N LEU A 372 8.14 -5.56 29.36
CA LEU A 372 7.31 -4.49 28.82
C LEU A 372 7.32 -3.27 29.75
N HIS A 373 6.98 -2.09 29.24
CA HIS A 373 6.97 -0.86 30.03
C HIS A 373 5.90 -0.81 31.14
N MET A 374 4.92 -1.71 31.10
CA MET A 374 3.82 -1.77 32.06
C MET A 374 3.37 -3.23 32.30
N PRO A 375 2.78 -3.53 33.47
CA PRO A 375 2.32 -4.87 33.79
C PRO A 375 1.07 -5.28 33.01
N ALA A 376 0.90 -6.59 32.81
CA ALA A 376 -0.33 -7.18 32.28
C ALA A 376 -1.50 -6.98 33.25
N ALA A 377 -2.70 -6.78 32.70
CA ALA A 377 -3.91 -6.56 33.47
C ALA A 377 -4.45 -7.86 34.07
N VAL A 378 -4.36 -8.97 33.33
CA VAL A 378 -4.85 -10.29 33.74
C VAL A 378 -3.85 -11.39 33.40
N THR A 379 -3.90 -12.48 34.16
CA THR A 379 -3.17 -13.71 33.83
C THR A 379 -3.89 -14.43 32.69
N GLY A 380 -3.16 -14.81 31.65
CA GLY A 380 -3.75 -15.52 30.52
C GLY A 380 -2.82 -15.64 29.32
N SER A 381 -3.38 -16.13 28.22
CA SER A 381 -2.71 -16.27 26.94
C SER A 381 -3.29 -15.27 25.94
N SER A 382 -2.44 -14.47 25.29
CA SER A 382 -2.85 -13.41 24.38
C SER A 382 -2.07 -13.45 23.08
N ALA A 383 -2.74 -13.23 21.95
CA ALA A 383 -2.06 -13.05 20.66
C ALA A 383 -1.35 -11.69 20.63
N TYR A 384 -0.13 -11.65 20.12
CA TYR A 384 0.64 -10.41 20.01
C TYR A 384 1.46 -10.36 18.74
N SER A 385 1.93 -9.16 18.42
CA SER A 385 2.90 -8.90 17.38
C SER A 385 3.88 -7.81 17.77
N ILE A 386 5.07 -7.84 17.18
CA ILE A 386 6.05 -6.76 17.20
C ILE A 386 6.11 -6.24 15.78
N GLY A 387 5.58 -5.04 15.59
CA GLY A 387 5.43 -4.40 14.29
C GLY A 387 6.76 -4.23 13.57
N ARG A 388 6.71 -4.08 12.25
CA ARG A 388 7.85 -3.66 11.44
C ARG A 388 7.79 -2.16 11.16
N ARG A 389 8.87 -1.61 10.61
CA ARG A 389 8.93 -0.21 10.14
C ARG A 389 8.70 -0.16 8.63
N ASN A 390 7.74 0.66 8.20
CA ASN A 390 7.20 0.60 6.82
C ASN A 390 7.63 1.78 5.93
N PHE A 391 8.71 2.49 6.29
CA PHE A 391 9.23 3.62 5.53
C PHE A 391 10.52 3.26 4.79
N GLY A 392 10.81 4.00 3.72
CA GLY A 392 12.00 3.80 2.90
C GLY A 392 12.16 4.89 1.85
N SER A 393 13.20 4.79 1.04
CA SER A 393 13.50 5.78 0.01
C SER A 393 14.05 5.20 -1.27
N ILE A 394 13.92 5.96 -2.37
CA ILE A 394 14.47 5.62 -3.69
C ILE A 394 15.02 6.87 -4.38
N ARG A 395 16.05 6.68 -5.21
CA ARG A 395 16.67 7.72 -6.03
C ARG A 395 16.27 7.53 -7.49
N VAL A 396 15.80 8.60 -8.13
CA VAL A 396 15.52 8.63 -9.58
C VAL A 396 16.12 9.91 -10.14
N SER A 397 17.12 9.79 -11.02
CA SER A 397 17.92 10.92 -11.50
C SER A 397 18.44 11.78 -10.32
N ASN A 398 18.17 13.10 -10.33
CA ASN A 398 18.48 14.04 -9.25
C ASN A 398 17.38 14.18 -8.18
N CYS A 399 16.43 13.25 -8.08
CA CYS A 399 15.32 13.30 -7.13
C CYS A 399 15.44 12.20 -6.04
N HIS A 400 15.15 12.54 -4.79
CA HIS A 400 15.04 11.58 -3.68
C HIS A 400 13.58 11.50 -3.23
N PHE A 401 13.02 10.30 -3.24
CA PHE A 401 11.68 10.01 -2.77
C PHE A 401 11.75 9.36 -1.40
N PHE A 402 10.95 9.85 -0.47
CA PHE A 402 10.80 9.32 0.88
C PHE A 402 9.36 8.83 1.04
N LEU A 403 9.17 7.51 1.10
CA LEU A 403 7.88 6.89 1.36
C LEU A 403 7.69 6.81 2.87
N LEU A 404 6.81 7.64 3.42
CA LEU A 404 6.54 7.69 4.85
C LEU A 404 5.43 6.72 5.23
N ASP A 405 5.48 6.30 6.49
CA ASP A 405 4.38 5.69 7.23
C ASP A 405 3.87 6.72 8.24
N THR A 406 2.59 7.10 8.14
CA THR A 406 1.97 8.10 9.03
C THR A 406 0.94 7.48 9.98
N ARG A 407 0.80 6.15 10.00
CA ARG A 407 -0.19 5.45 10.85
C ARG A 407 0.47 4.64 11.95
N SER A 408 1.61 3.99 11.69
CA SER A 408 2.14 2.98 12.60
C SER A 408 2.67 3.50 13.93
N HIS A 409 3.30 4.68 13.90
CA HIS A 409 3.95 5.30 15.05
C HIS A 409 3.29 6.62 15.47
N ARG A 410 2.18 6.95 14.81
CA ARG A 410 1.34 8.09 15.14
C ARG A 410 0.85 7.97 16.58
N GLN A 411 1.13 8.99 17.35
CA GLN A 411 0.65 9.10 18.71
C GLN A 411 -0.80 9.57 18.76
N MET A 412 -1.48 9.26 19.86
CA MET A 412 -2.83 9.73 20.14
C MET A 412 -2.77 11.23 20.37
N HIS A 413 -3.44 11.98 19.51
CA HIS A 413 -3.52 13.43 19.61
C HIS A 413 -4.72 13.86 20.47
N ASP A 414 -4.74 15.14 20.82
CA ASP A 414 -5.93 15.84 21.34
C ASP A 414 -6.15 17.04 20.43
N VAL A 415 -7.30 17.07 19.75
CA VAL A 415 -7.63 18.13 18.78
C VAL A 415 -7.66 19.54 19.41
N ARG A 416 -7.77 19.63 20.75
CA ARG A 416 -7.74 20.89 21.50
C ARG A 416 -6.33 21.35 21.83
N GLU A 417 -5.34 20.46 21.73
CA GLU A 417 -3.92 20.74 21.96
C GLU A 417 -3.06 20.43 20.72
N PRO A 418 -3.37 20.98 19.53
CA PRO A 418 -2.72 20.60 18.27
C PRO A 418 -1.22 20.94 18.22
N ALA A 419 -0.75 21.81 19.12
CA ALA A 419 0.64 22.23 19.25
C ALA A 419 1.38 21.58 20.45
N LYS A 420 0.82 20.52 21.03
CA LYS A 420 1.42 19.81 22.17
C LYS A 420 2.88 19.42 21.87
N PRO A 421 3.86 19.93 22.64
CA PRO A 421 5.26 19.63 22.40
C PRO A 421 5.56 18.13 22.54
N GLY A 422 6.33 17.59 21.60
CA GLY A 422 6.78 16.20 21.61
C GLY A 422 5.79 15.19 21.01
N LEU A 423 4.57 15.60 20.68
CA LEU A 423 3.62 14.75 19.97
C LEU A 423 4.11 14.48 18.54
N THR A 424 4.04 13.22 18.09
CA THR A 424 4.60 12.80 16.80
C THR A 424 3.63 11.97 15.95
N MET A 425 3.59 12.27 14.65
CA MET A 425 2.95 11.52 13.58
C MET A 425 3.85 10.37 13.11
N LEU A 426 5.14 10.65 12.90
CA LEU A 426 6.08 9.68 12.31
C LEU A 426 6.71 8.72 13.33
N GLY A 427 6.69 9.08 14.61
CA GLY A 427 7.61 8.53 15.59
C GLY A 427 9.04 9.09 15.42
N ASP A 428 9.79 9.13 16.52
CA ASP A 428 11.11 9.76 16.55
C ASP A 428 12.09 9.15 15.56
N ALA A 429 12.16 7.82 15.51
CA ALA A 429 13.15 7.14 14.68
C ALA A 429 12.91 7.30 13.17
N GLN A 430 11.66 7.41 12.71
CA GLN A 430 11.36 7.73 11.30
C GLN A 430 11.65 9.19 10.98
N ARG A 431 11.28 10.13 11.88
CA ARG A 431 11.62 11.56 11.73
C ARG A 431 13.13 11.76 11.64
N GLU A 432 13.89 11.13 12.53
CA GLU A 432 15.35 11.22 12.54
C GLU A 432 15.98 10.59 11.31
N TRP A 433 15.50 9.41 10.89
CA TRP A 433 15.92 8.80 9.64
C TRP A 433 15.70 9.75 8.44
N LEU A 434 14.49 10.30 8.30
CA LEU A 434 14.14 11.22 7.22
C LEU A 434 15.07 12.43 7.18
N LEU A 435 15.25 13.10 8.33
CA LEU A 435 16.10 14.29 8.41
C LEU A 435 17.58 13.97 8.15
N ARG A 436 18.08 12.81 8.58
CA ARG A 436 19.45 12.38 8.26
C ARG A 436 19.62 12.14 6.76
N GLU A 437 18.74 11.35 6.15
CA GLU A 437 18.82 11.03 4.72
C GLU A 437 18.71 12.28 3.84
N MET A 438 17.82 13.22 4.19
CA MET A 438 17.70 14.49 3.47
C MET A 438 18.96 15.36 3.59
N LYS A 439 19.60 15.38 4.77
CA LYS A 439 20.83 16.16 5.01
C LYS A 439 22.04 15.60 4.25
N THR A 440 22.13 14.29 4.10
CA THR A 440 23.26 13.63 3.40
C THR A 440 23.04 13.48 1.90
N SER A 441 21.80 13.64 1.42
CA SER A 441 21.48 13.46 0.01
C SER A 441 21.95 14.61 -0.88
N ASP A 442 22.53 14.24 -2.03
CA ASP A 442 22.97 15.12 -3.10
C ASP A 442 21.85 15.48 -4.11
N ALA A 443 20.61 15.08 -3.85
CA ALA A 443 19.46 15.37 -4.70
C ALA A 443 19.27 16.87 -4.93
N ASP A 444 18.73 17.23 -6.08
CA ASP A 444 18.25 18.59 -6.34
C ASP A 444 16.83 18.77 -5.79
N PHE A 445 16.01 17.71 -5.81
CA PHE A 445 14.61 17.73 -5.38
C PHE A 445 14.29 16.62 -4.38
N PHE A 446 13.47 16.94 -3.38
CA PHE A 446 12.96 15.99 -2.40
C PHE A 446 11.45 15.82 -2.51
N PHE A 447 10.99 14.57 -2.63
CA PHE A 447 9.58 14.19 -2.60
C PHE A 447 9.31 13.43 -1.31
N VAL A 448 8.46 13.98 -0.45
CA VAL A 448 8.08 13.39 0.84
C VAL A 448 6.64 12.89 0.70
N VAL A 449 6.47 11.58 0.54
CA VAL A 449 5.15 10.95 0.36
C VAL A 449 4.54 10.66 1.71
N SER A 450 3.53 11.44 2.07
CA SER A 450 2.77 11.37 3.33
C SER A 450 1.33 11.01 2.98
N SER A 451 0.75 9.98 3.59
CA SER A 451 -0.63 9.59 3.21
C SER A 451 -1.68 10.66 3.56
N VAL A 452 -1.49 11.42 4.64
CA VAL A 452 -2.43 12.45 5.10
C VAL A 452 -2.03 13.89 4.73
N PRO A 453 -2.99 14.84 4.65
CA PRO A 453 -2.74 16.26 4.37
C PRO A 453 -1.80 16.93 5.38
N PHE A 454 -0.93 17.80 4.88
CA PHE A 454 0.09 18.50 5.66
C PHE A 454 -0.41 19.84 6.22
N THR A 455 -1.19 20.59 5.44
CA THR A 455 -1.66 21.93 5.83
C THR A 455 -3.17 22.08 5.95
N ILE A 456 -3.95 21.30 5.22
CA ILE A 456 -5.42 21.38 5.30
C ILE A 456 -5.94 20.40 6.36
N PRO A 457 -6.79 20.83 7.30
CA PRO A 457 -7.45 19.94 8.26
C PRO A 457 -8.33 18.88 7.57
N HIS A 458 -8.40 17.70 8.17
CA HIS A 458 -9.34 16.64 7.82
C HIS A 458 -10.29 16.38 9.00
N SER A 459 -11.19 17.34 9.24
CA SER A 459 -12.01 17.40 10.46
C SER A 459 -13.43 16.79 10.30
N GLY A 460 -13.74 16.23 9.13
CA GLY A 460 -15.02 15.57 8.84
C GLY A 460 -14.83 14.34 7.96
N ALA A 461 -15.91 13.62 7.64
CA ALA A 461 -15.85 12.37 6.85
C ALA A 461 -16.67 12.42 5.56
N GLY A 462 -16.83 13.61 4.96
CA GLY A 462 -17.54 13.76 3.69
C GLY A 462 -19.02 13.35 3.77
N GLY A 463 -19.63 13.53 4.95
CA GLY A 463 -21.00 13.11 5.25
C GLY A 463 -21.19 11.62 5.55
N PHE A 464 -20.12 10.92 5.93
CA PHE A 464 -20.17 9.60 6.58
C PHE A 464 -20.02 9.75 8.11
N GLU A 465 -20.19 8.66 8.86
CA GLU A 465 -20.00 8.65 10.32
C GLU A 465 -18.51 8.74 10.71
N PHE A 466 -18.24 9.39 11.85
CA PHE A 466 -16.91 9.55 12.43
C PHE A 466 -17.00 9.89 13.91
N ASP A 467 -15.87 9.79 14.63
CA ASP A 467 -15.77 10.25 16.02
C ASP A 467 -15.68 11.78 16.07
N GLU A 468 -16.79 12.47 16.34
CA GLU A 468 -16.84 13.93 16.44
C GLU A 468 -15.89 14.53 17.48
N GLN A 469 -15.46 13.77 18.49
CA GLN A 469 -14.58 14.27 19.54
C GLN A 469 -13.11 14.21 19.15
N ASN A 470 -12.75 13.32 18.21
CA ASN A 470 -11.36 13.01 17.88
C ASN A 470 -11.05 13.04 16.37
N LYS A 471 -11.98 13.45 15.51
CA LYS A 471 -11.75 13.52 14.07
C LYS A 471 -10.81 14.66 13.70
N GLU A 472 -9.56 14.30 13.48
CA GLU A 472 -8.58 15.08 12.72
C GLU A 472 -7.44 14.17 12.25
N GLU A 473 -7.40 13.89 10.94
CA GLU A 473 -6.40 12.97 10.36
C GLU A 473 -5.11 13.64 9.93
N ALA A 474 -5.14 14.95 9.70
CA ALA A 474 -4.04 15.66 9.07
C ALA A 474 -2.92 16.03 10.07
N TRP A 475 -1.80 16.51 9.51
CA TRP A 475 -0.67 17.02 10.30
C TRP A 475 -0.99 18.24 11.17
N VAL A 476 -2.19 18.83 11.03
CA VAL A 476 -2.61 20.03 11.76
C VAL A 476 -2.83 19.81 13.26
N VAL A 477 -2.91 18.56 13.72
CA VAL A 477 -2.89 18.18 15.16
C VAL A 477 -1.54 17.69 15.66
N PHE A 478 -0.53 17.71 14.79
CA PHE A 478 0.87 17.39 15.09
C PHE A 478 1.77 18.58 14.78
N LEU A 479 1.33 19.79 15.16
CA LEU A 479 1.97 21.05 14.75
C LEU A 479 3.42 21.13 15.23
N ASP A 480 3.74 20.66 16.44
CA ASP A 480 5.13 20.72 16.93
C ASP A 480 6.09 19.94 16.00
N GLU A 481 5.73 18.73 15.60
CA GLU A 481 6.53 17.94 14.65
C GLU A 481 6.52 18.55 13.24
N ARG A 482 5.34 18.94 12.73
CA ARG A 482 5.19 19.56 11.41
C ARG A 482 6.10 20.80 11.28
N GLU A 483 6.09 21.66 12.28
CA GLU A 483 6.85 22.89 12.31
C GLU A 483 8.37 22.63 12.47
N LYS A 484 8.77 21.57 13.17
CA LYS A 484 10.17 21.12 13.20
C LYS A 484 10.62 20.67 11.81
N LEU A 485 9.81 19.89 11.10
CA LEU A 485 10.12 19.41 9.75
C LEU A 485 10.29 20.59 8.78
N ILE A 486 9.33 21.52 8.71
CA ILE A 486 9.40 22.70 7.83
C ILE A 486 10.69 23.50 8.10
N ARG A 487 11.00 23.77 9.38
CA ARG A 487 12.22 24.51 9.75
C ARG A 487 13.50 23.80 9.34
N GLU A 488 13.56 22.47 9.44
CA GLU A 488 14.73 21.71 9.01
C GLU A 488 14.83 21.66 7.48
N TRP A 489 13.71 21.54 6.77
CA TRP A 489 13.65 21.53 5.31
C TRP A 489 14.06 22.86 4.69
N ASP A 490 13.64 23.99 5.25
CA ASP A 490 14.06 25.32 4.76
C ASP A 490 15.58 25.51 4.83
N LYS A 491 16.25 24.92 5.85
CA LYS A 491 17.71 24.95 6.02
C LYS A 491 18.45 24.15 4.95
N LEU A 492 17.81 23.17 4.31
CA LEU A 492 18.43 22.33 3.27
C LEU A 492 18.71 23.13 1.99
N ASN A 493 18.08 24.29 1.80
CA ASN A 493 18.21 25.10 0.59
C ASN A 493 17.84 24.35 -0.71
N LYS A 494 16.89 23.41 -0.60
CA LYS A 494 16.38 22.57 -1.69
C LYS A 494 14.86 22.57 -1.69
N PRO A 495 14.19 22.48 -2.85
CA PRO A 495 12.74 22.28 -2.89
C PRO A 495 12.33 20.96 -2.22
N VAL A 496 11.32 21.03 -1.37
CA VAL A 496 10.68 19.87 -0.72
C VAL A 496 9.22 19.86 -1.11
N PHE A 497 8.78 18.75 -1.70
CA PHE A 497 7.41 18.52 -2.14
C PHE A 497 6.79 17.48 -1.22
N VAL A 498 5.88 17.90 -0.35
CA VAL A 498 5.07 16.99 0.47
C VAL A 498 3.89 16.53 -0.37
N MET A 499 3.87 15.25 -0.69
CA MET A 499 2.90 14.63 -1.56
C MET A 499 1.84 13.94 -0.69
N THR A 500 0.58 14.39 -0.75
CA THR A 500 -0.50 14.02 0.19
C THR A 500 -1.72 13.38 -0.48
N GLY A 501 -2.59 12.74 0.31
CA GLY A 501 -3.83 12.06 -0.11
C GLY A 501 -4.96 12.25 0.91
N ASP A 502 -5.78 11.21 1.14
CA ASP A 502 -6.78 11.08 2.23
C ASP A 502 -7.99 12.04 2.15
N LEU A 503 -7.81 13.35 1.98
CA LEU A 503 -8.86 14.38 2.08
C LEU A 503 -9.94 14.36 0.97
N HIS A 504 -9.84 13.45 0.01
CA HIS A 504 -10.72 13.36 -1.15
C HIS A 504 -10.88 14.69 -1.92
N ASN A 505 -9.84 15.51 -1.95
CA ASN A 505 -9.73 16.70 -2.77
C ASN A 505 -8.26 16.91 -3.17
N SER A 506 -8.03 17.52 -4.34
CA SER A 506 -6.69 17.82 -4.84
C SER A 506 -6.34 19.27 -4.62
N PHE A 507 -5.07 19.58 -4.33
CA PHE A 507 -4.61 20.95 -4.19
C PHE A 507 -3.10 21.10 -4.31
N ALA A 508 -2.68 22.29 -4.73
CA ALA A 508 -1.30 22.74 -4.74
C ALA A 508 -1.15 23.93 -3.78
N ILE A 509 -0.33 23.78 -2.75
CA ILE A 509 -0.16 24.77 -1.68
C ILE A 509 1.31 25.12 -1.54
N ARG A 510 1.60 26.42 -1.57
CA ARG A 510 2.91 26.94 -1.24
C ARG A 510 2.97 27.24 0.25
N ILE A 511 3.84 26.54 0.97
CA ILE A 511 3.98 26.68 2.43
C ILE A 511 5.09 27.66 2.76
N THR A 512 6.23 27.55 2.07
CA THR A 512 7.35 28.50 2.12
C THR A 512 7.86 28.78 0.70
N ASP A 513 8.99 29.46 0.57
CA ASP A 513 9.64 29.60 -0.74
C ASP A 513 10.13 28.26 -1.32
N ARG A 514 10.32 27.24 -0.47
CA ARG A 514 10.92 25.95 -0.86
C ARG A 514 10.10 24.73 -0.49
N VAL A 515 9.20 24.84 0.48
CA VAL A 515 8.32 23.75 0.91
C VAL A 515 6.94 23.93 0.29
N TRP A 516 6.47 22.87 -0.36
CA TRP A 516 5.19 22.82 -1.05
C TRP A 516 4.43 21.57 -0.64
N GLU A 517 3.12 21.65 -0.67
CA GLU A 517 2.23 20.50 -0.55
C GLU A 517 1.45 20.31 -1.85
N PHE A 518 1.35 19.05 -2.28
CA PHE A 518 0.57 18.60 -3.41
C PHE A 518 -0.29 17.41 -2.99
N CYS A 519 -1.57 17.67 -2.72
CA CYS A 519 -2.54 16.61 -2.45
C CYS A 519 -3.12 16.08 -3.75
N CYS A 520 -3.14 14.77 -3.92
CA CYS A 520 -3.46 14.12 -5.18
C CYS A 520 -4.51 13.02 -4.98
N GLY A 521 -5.70 13.28 -5.52
CA GLY A 521 -6.88 12.44 -5.36
C GLY A 521 -8.17 13.25 -5.25
N PRO A 522 -9.33 12.60 -5.09
CA PRO A 522 -9.48 11.15 -5.02
C PRO A 522 -9.50 10.55 -6.42
N HIS A 523 -9.01 9.31 -6.55
CA HIS A 523 -9.18 8.54 -7.77
C HIS A 523 -10.62 8.10 -7.99
N ASN A 524 -11.33 7.76 -6.92
CA ASN A 524 -12.69 7.20 -7.03
C ASN A 524 -13.62 7.49 -5.85
N SER A 525 -13.10 7.96 -4.71
CA SER A 525 -13.88 8.29 -3.52
C SER A 525 -14.74 9.55 -3.67
N VAL A 526 -15.77 9.67 -2.83
CA VAL A 526 -16.61 10.88 -2.72
C VAL A 526 -15.80 12.05 -2.20
N ASN A 527 -15.87 13.19 -2.90
CA ASN A 527 -15.19 14.41 -2.49
C ASN A 527 -15.78 15.02 -1.22
N HIS A 528 -14.88 15.59 -0.40
CA HIS A 528 -15.24 16.33 0.81
C HIS A 528 -15.72 17.74 0.45
N VAL A 529 -16.50 18.34 1.36
CA VAL A 529 -16.96 19.72 1.24
C VAL A 529 -16.09 20.59 2.12
N PRO A 530 -15.29 21.51 1.56
CA PRO A 530 -14.34 22.30 2.36
C PRO A 530 -14.97 23.04 3.55
N LYS A 531 -16.19 23.57 3.37
CA LYS A 531 -16.96 24.24 4.44
C LYS A 531 -17.28 23.34 5.63
N LEU A 532 -17.42 22.04 5.42
CA LEU A 532 -17.85 21.07 6.42
C LEU A 532 -16.66 20.27 6.98
N ASP A 533 -15.70 19.93 6.12
CA ASP A 533 -14.69 18.92 6.42
C ASP A 533 -13.25 19.50 6.49
N GLU A 534 -13.03 20.74 6.02
CA GLU A 534 -11.67 21.28 5.74
C GLU A 534 -11.47 22.72 6.25
N ALA A 535 -12.13 23.06 7.36
CA ALA A 535 -12.08 24.38 7.99
C ALA A 535 -12.43 25.57 7.05
N ASP A 536 -13.33 25.34 6.09
CA ASP A 536 -13.83 26.34 5.13
C ASP A 536 -12.71 27.09 4.39
N ARG A 537 -11.61 26.39 4.09
CA ARG A 537 -10.51 26.94 3.28
C ARG A 537 -11.03 27.50 1.96
N PRO A 538 -10.40 28.53 1.36
CA PRO A 538 -10.79 29.00 0.04
C PRO A 538 -10.33 28.04 -1.06
N ALA A 539 -10.92 28.17 -2.26
CA ALA A 539 -10.48 27.43 -3.44
C ALA A 539 -9.06 27.82 -3.89
N THR A 540 -8.71 29.10 -3.73
CA THR A 540 -7.40 29.70 -4.00
C THR A 540 -7.16 30.88 -3.07
N GLY A 541 -5.90 31.16 -2.74
CA GLY A 541 -5.49 32.30 -1.92
C GLY A 541 -4.98 31.89 -0.54
N LEU A 542 -4.83 32.89 0.33
CA LEU A 542 -4.22 32.70 1.65
C LEU A 542 -5.15 31.93 2.59
N PHE A 543 -4.58 30.99 3.34
CA PHE A 543 -5.25 30.19 4.35
C PHE A 543 -4.39 30.08 5.61
N THR A 544 -5.01 30.18 6.79
CA THR A 544 -4.32 30.02 8.07
C THR A 544 -4.36 28.56 8.51
N SER A 545 -3.21 27.89 8.44
CA SER A 545 -3.00 26.50 8.88
C SER A 545 -2.17 26.46 10.16
N GLY A 546 -2.85 26.39 11.31
CA GLY A 546 -2.19 26.46 12.62
C GLY A 546 -1.43 27.79 12.77
N PRO A 547 -0.11 27.77 13.05
CA PRO A 547 0.68 29.00 13.24
C PRO A 547 1.11 29.66 11.92
N ARG A 548 0.72 29.13 10.74
CA ARG A 548 1.20 29.60 9.43
C ARG A 548 0.08 30.11 8.55
N GLU A 549 0.38 31.14 7.78
CA GLU A 549 -0.35 31.46 6.57
C GLU A 549 0.31 30.74 5.38
N VAL A 550 -0.49 30.06 4.56
CA VAL A 550 -0.06 29.33 3.36
C VAL A 550 -0.83 29.84 2.14
N ASP A 551 -0.23 29.74 0.95
CA ASP A 551 -0.86 30.18 -0.32
C ASP A 551 -1.39 28.97 -1.09
N ILE A 552 -2.72 28.79 -1.09
CA ILE A 552 -3.40 27.78 -1.90
C ILE A 552 -3.41 28.28 -3.34
N ARG A 553 -2.53 27.71 -4.18
CA ARG A 553 -2.39 28.09 -5.58
C ARG A 553 -3.56 27.61 -6.41
N TRP A 554 -4.04 26.42 -6.08
CA TRP A 554 -5.17 25.77 -6.72
C TRP A 554 -5.73 24.67 -5.82
N SER A 555 -7.04 24.42 -5.90
CA SER A 555 -7.67 23.23 -5.33
C SER A 555 -8.90 22.80 -6.13
N SER A 556 -9.22 21.51 -6.11
CA SER A 556 -10.59 21.08 -6.32
C SER A 556 -11.47 21.59 -5.18
N TYR A 557 -12.70 21.94 -5.51
CA TYR A 557 -13.60 22.59 -4.57
C TYR A 557 -15.04 22.16 -4.79
N ILE A 558 -15.66 21.64 -3.73
CA ILE A 558 -17.04 21.19 -3.74
C ILE A 558 -17.90 22.15 -2.92
N LEU A 559 -18.98 22.62 -3.53
CA LEU A 559 -19.92 23.51 -2.84
C LEU A 559 -20.85 22.72 -1.89
N PRO A 560 -21.23 23.31 -0.75
CA PRO A 560 -22.01 22.63 0.28
C PRO A 560 -23.46 22.28 -0.14
N ASP A 561 -23.97 22.89 -1.21
CA ASP A 561 -25.30 22.63 -1.76
C ASP A 561 -25.36 21.38 -2.66
N LEU A 562 -24.22 20.84 -3.08
CA LEU A 562 -24.16 19.58 -3.81
C LEU A 562 -24.48 18.40 -2.86
N PRO A 563 -25.49 17.56 -3.17
CA PRO A 563 -25.76 16.35 -2.40
C PRO A 563 -24.58 15.38 -2.45
N ARG A 564 -24.36 14.60 -1.37
CA ARG A 564 -23.18 13.72 -1.24
C ARG A 564 -22.89 12.85 -2.46
N LEU A 565 -23.90 12.15 -2.99
CA LEU A 565 -23.75 11.26 -4.15
C LEU A 565 -23.50 12.00 -5.48
N GLN A 566 -23.58 13.32 -5.50
CA GLN A 566 -23.22 14.15 -6.66
C GLN A 566 -21.78 14.70 -6.57
N ARG A 567 -21.05 14.43 -5.47
CA ARG A 567 -19.67 14.90 -5.23
C ARG A 567 -18.65 13.87 -5.72
N LEU A 568 -18.76 13.46 -6.98
CA LEU A 568 -17.97 12.37 -7.59
C LEU A 568 -17.07 12.90 -8.71
N TYR A 569 -16.17 13.82 -8.34
CA TYR A 569 -15.25 14.55 -9.20
C TYR A 569 -13.80 14.09 -8.95
N PRO A 570 -13.36 13.02 -9.64
CA PRO A 570 -12.03 12.47 -9.40
C PRO A 570 -10.94 13.30 -10.10
N TYR A 571 -9.74 13.24 -9.55
CA TYR A 571 -8.53 13.85 -10.13
C TYR A 571 -7.34 12.91 -9.98
N TYR A 572 -6.40 12.98 -10.92
CA TYR A 572 -5.08 12.35 -10.80
C TYR A 572 -3.99 13.39 -11.08
N CYS A 573 -2.80 13.19 -10.52
CA CYS A 573 -1.66 14.07 -10.71
C CYS A 573 -0.55 13.35 -11.50
N VAL A 574 -0.03 14.01 -12.53
CA VAL A 574 1.21 13.58 -13.21
C VAL A 574 2.30 14.58 -12.88
N VAL A 575 3.42 14.07 -12.38
CA VAL A 575 4.61 14.85 -12.09
C VAL A 575 5.62 14.58 -13.19
N GLN A 576 6.10 15.64 -13.83
CA GLN A 576 7.14 15.59 -14.85
C GLN A 576 8.40 16.29 -14.36
N VAL A 577 9.53 15.58 -14.39
CA VAL A 577 10.84 16.13 -14.04
C VAL A 577 11.67 16.36 -15.30
N ASN A 578 11.96 17.63 -15.56
CA ASN A 578 12.77 18.09 -16.69
C ASN A 578 14.17 18.45 -16.20
N ASN A 579 15.08 17.49 -16.34
CA ASN A 579 16.49 17.65 -16.03
C ASN A 579 17.35 17.94 -17.26
N THR A 580 16.93 17.47 -18.43
CA THR A 580 17.67 17.61 -19.68
C THR A 580 16.75 17.98 -20.85
N PHE A 581 17.36 18.50 -21.91
CA PHE A 581 16.74 18.62 -23.23
C PHE A 581 17.57 17.88 -24.28
N ASN A 582 16.92 17.49 -25.37
CA ASN A 582 17.61 16.82 -26.47
C ASN A 582 18.24 17.86 -27.41
N MET A 583 19.56 17.80 -27.60
CA MET A 583 20.28 18.62 -28.58
C MET A 583 21.36 17.82 -29.29
N PRO A 584 20.99 16.96 -30.26
CA PRO A 584 21.93 16.12 -30.97
C PRO A 584 22.81 16.92 -31.95
N PRO A 585 24.02 16.44 -32.29
CA PRO A 585 24.84 17.03 -33.34
C PRO A 585 24.20 16.99 -34.74
N LYS A 586 23.24 16.09 -34.95
CA LYS A 586 22.47 15.94 -36.19
C LYS A 586 20.99 15.79 -35.87
N LEU A 587 20.13 16.43 -36.65
CA LEU A 587 18.68 16.31 -36.53
C LEU A 587 18.25 14.83 -36.53
N GLY A 588 17.31 14.48 -35.66
CA GLY A 588 16.83 13.10 -35.48
C GLY A 588 17.68 12.24 -34.53
N GLY A 589 18.87 12.70 -34.11
CA GLY A 589 19.68 12.01 -33.10
C GLY A 589 19.27 12.28 -31.65
N GLN A 590 20.05 11.75 -30.72
CA GLN A 590 19.92 12.03 -29.28
C GLN A 590 21.24 12.50 -28.66
N ARG A 591 21.18 13.55 -27.85
CA ARG A 591 22.20 13.95 -26.87
C ARG A 591 21.51 14.72 -25.76
N ALA A 592 21.51 14.17 -24.56
CA ALA A 592 20.96 14.84 -23.40
C ALA A 592 21.90 15.96 -22.94
N VAL A 593 21.34 17.17 -22.83
CA VAL A 593 22.03 18.35 -22.29
C VAL A 593 21.31 18.75 -21.01
N ALA A 594 22.05 18.86 -19.91
CA ALA A 594 21.49 19.24 -18.62
C ALA A 594 20.98 20.69 -18.65
N TYR A 595 19.79 20.90 -18.10
CA TYR A 595 19.33 22.24 -17.78
C TYR A 595 20.19 22.82 -16.66
N PRO A 596 20.57 24.11 -16.72
CA PRO A 596 21.21 24.79 -15.58
C PRO A 596 20.30 24.86 -14.35
N HIS A 597 18.98 24.92 -14.56
CA HIS A 597 17.97 24.93 -13.52
C HIS A 597 16.87 23.93 -13.90
N PRO A 598 17.02 22.65 -13.54
CA PRO A 598 15.97 21.65 -13.72
C PRO A 598 14.62 22.09 -13.17
N GLN A 599 13.54 21.50 -13.69
CA GLN A 599 12.17 21.83 -13.29
C GLN A 599 11.37 20.59 -12.92
N VAL A 600 10.46 20.74 -11.97
CA VAL A 600 9.40 19.78 -11.64
C VAL A 600 8.06 20.43 -11.97
N ILE A 601 7.24 19.75 -12.76
CA ILE A 601 5.93 20.20 -13.20
C ILE A 601 4.89 19.26 -12.63
N PHE A 602 4.04 19.76 -11.75
CA PHE A 602 2.88 19.05 -11.21
C PHE A 602 1.67 19.37 -12.09
N GLN A 603 0.99 18.35 -12.59
CA GLN A 603 -0.13 18.52 -13.53
C GLN A 603 -1.34 17.74 -13.04
N TYR A 604 -2.41 18.45 -12.72
CA TYR A 604 -3.68 17.85 -12.29
C TYR A 604 -4.61 17.67 -13.47
N PHE A 605 -5.20 16.50 -13.59
CA PHE A 605 -6.15 16.15 -14.64
C PHE A 605 -7.46 15.68 -14.03
N GLU A 606 -8.58 16.06 -14.65
CA GLU A 606 -9.89 15.53 -14.27
C GLU A 606 -9.96 14.05 -14.67
N GLY A 607 -10.34 13.18 -13.72
CA GLY A 607 -10.17 11.73 -13.83
C GLY A 607 -11.06 11.07 -14.89
N ARG A 608 -12.24 11.61 -15.20
CA ARG A 608 -13.13 11.01 -16.22
C ARG A 608 -12.73 11.35 -17.64
N THR A 609 -12.14 12.52 -17.85
CA THR A 609 -11.90 13.09 -19.18
C THR A 609 -10.43 13.18 -19.56
N GLY A 610 -9.52 13.17 -18.58
CA GLY A 610 -8.09 13.40 -18.78
C GLY A 610 -7.75 14.84 -19.18
N LYS A 611 -8.68 15.78 -19.00
CA LYS A 611 -8.43 17.20 -19.29
C LYS A 611 -7.58 17.82 -18.20
N LEU A 612 -6.56 18.57 -18.60
CA LEU A 612 -5.73 19.35 -17.68
C LEU A 612 -6.61 20.37 -16.93
N ALA A 613 -6.59 20.30 -15.61
CA ALA A 613 -7.30 21.22 -14.72
C ALA A 613 -6.35 22.30 -14.18
N TYR A 614 -5.11 21.93 -13.84
CA TYR A 614 -4.12 22.85 -13.28
C TYR A 614 -2.70 22.34 -13.51
N SER A 615 -1.73 23.25 -13.51
CA SER A 615 -0.32 22.88 -13.43
C SER A 615 0.49 23.89 -12.61
N GLU A 616 1.44 23.41 -11.81
CA GLU A 616 2.42 24.23 -11.09
C GLU A 616 3.83 23.79 -11.49
N THR A 617 4.72 24.76 -11.74
CA THR A 617 6.11 24.46 -12.12
C THR A 617 7.07 25.06 -11.10
N ILE A 618 7.90 24.21 -10.50
CA ILE A 618 8.97 24.62 -9.58
C ILE A 618 10.31 24.36 -10.25
N SER A 619 11.12 25.40 -10.39
CA SER A 619 12.49 25.29 -10.90
C SER A 619 13.50 25.42 -9.77
N LEU A 620 14.68 24.84 -9.93
CA LEU A 620 15.79 25.19 -9.05
C LEU A 620 16.05 26.71 -9.08
N PRO A 621 16.46 27.31 -7.95
CA PRO A 621 16.77 28.73 -7.89
C PRO A 621 17.76 29.12 -8.99
N ARG A 622 17.46 30.24 -9.67
CA ARG A 622 18.37 30.83 -10.66
C ARG A 622 19.52 31.48 -9.90
N THR A 623 20.69 30.85 -9.89
CA THR A 623 21.91 31.52 -9.45
C THR A 623 22.29 32.57 -10.49
N ALA A 624 22.74 33.76 -10.07
CA ALA A 624 23.25 34.76 -11.00
C ALA A 624 24.39 34.14 -11.81
N GLN A 625 24.38 34.35 -13.14
CA GLN A 625 25.40 33.84 -14.05
C GLN A 625 26.81 34.16 -13.50
N GLY A 626 27.62 33.13 -13.24
CA GLY A 626 29.04 33.31 -12.91
C GLY A 626 29.63 32.40 -11.84
N VAL A 627 28.85 31.59 -11.13
CA VAL A 627 29.40 30.62 -10.18
C VAL A 627 28.78 29.24 -10.46
N ARG A 628 29.45 28.47 -11.32
CA ARG A 628 29.33 27.01 -11.24
C ARG A 628 30.18 26.57 -10.05
N PRO A 629 29.69 25.71 -9.15
CA PRO A 629 30.58 24.94 -8.29
C PRO A 629 31.58 24.13 -9.11
#